data_AF-A0A060Z770-F1
#
_entry.id   AF-A0A060Z770-F1
#
_cell.length_a   1.000
_cell.length_b   1.000
_cell.length_c   1.000
_cell.angle_alpha   90.00
_cell.angle_beta   90.00
_cell.angle_gamma   90.00
#
_symmetry.space_group_name_H-M   'P 1'
#
loop_
_entity.id
_entity.type
_entity.pdbx_description
1 polymer ?
#
loop_
_entity_poly.entity_id
_entity_poly.type
_entity_poly.pdbx_seq_one_letter_code
_entity_poly.pdbx_strand_id
1 'polypeptide(L)'
;CPTYCRYVVCVSTIVLPVLHTFYLHNHLSFIIYYHKEKLEEGEEHNYRVVRFEVVPQSVKVEDLKVADKGSCTLPEATNSAPQEIDPSKDNEVLFTYSVRWEESQVKWASRWDTYLTMSDVQIHWFSIVNSVVVVFFLSGILSMIIIRTLRKDIANYNREDDIEDTMEESGWKNVHGDVFRPPQYPMILSSLLGSGIQLFCMILIVIFVAMLGMLSPSSRGALMTTSCFLFMFMGVFGGYFAGRLYRTLKGHRWKKGAFCTATLYPAVVFCICFVLNCFIWGEHSSGAVS
;
A
#
# COMPACT_ATOMS: atom_id res chain seq x y z
N CYS A 1 -25.49 -12.47 29.86
CA CYS A 1 -25.42 -11.42 28.82
C CYS A 1 -25.72 -12.10 27.48
N PRO A 2 -26.67 -11.62 26.64
CA PRO A 2 -26.93 -12.27 25.36
C PRO A 2 -25.72 -12.04 24.44
N THR A 3 -25.06 -13.14 24.11
CA THR A 3 -23.76 -13.20 23.44
C THR A 3 -23.96 -13.24 21.94
N TYR A 4 -23.58 -12.19 21.23
CA TYR A 4 -23.25 -12.29 19.80
C TYR A 4 -22.04 -11.40 19.52
N CYS A 5 -20.85 -12.01 19.55
CA CYS A 5 -19.65 -11.45 18.96
C CYS A 5 -18.88 -12.60 18.29
N ARG A 6 -19.04 -12.73 16.96
CA ARG A 6 -18.19 -13.58 16.11
C ARG A 6 -16.94 -12.77 15.76
N TYR A 7 -15.84 -12.99 16.47
CA TYR A 7 -14.52 -12.61 15.99
C TYR A 7 -13.55 -13.76 16.27
N VAL A 8 -13.03 -14.34 15.19
CA VAL A 8 -11.93 -15.31 15.23
C VAL A 8 -10.66 -14.51 15.51
N VAL A 9 -10.19 -14.53 16.75
CA VAL A 9 -8.89 -13.95 17.13
C VAL A 9 -7.87 -15.09 17.15
N CYS A 10 -6.88 -15.02 16.27
CA CYS A 10 -5.76 -15.96 16.21
C CYS A 10 -4.92 -15.80 17.50
N VAL A 11 -4.88 -16.83 18.33
CA VAL A 11 -4.08 -16.86 19.57
C VAL A 11 -2.68 -17.41 19.25
N SER A 12 -1.65 -16.60 19.47
CA SER A 12 -0.25 -17.08 19.41
C SER A 12 -0.01 -18.10 20.51
N THR A 13 0.35 -19.32 20.12
CA THR A 13 0.64 -20.44 21.02
C THR A 13 2.12 -20.39 21.43
N ILE A 14 2.40 -20.35 22.73
CA ILE A 14 3.77 -20.51 23.27
C ILE A 14 3.99 -22.02 23.52
N VAL A 15 4.98 -22.60 22.85
CA VAL A 15 5.32 -24.03 22.99
C VAL A 15 6.50 -24.18 23.94
N LEU A 16 6.26 -24.73 25.15
CA LEU A 16 7.31 -25.20 26.06
C LEU A 16 7.29 -26.74 26.10
N PRO A 17 8.46 -27.41 26.07
CA PRO A 17 8.50 -28.87 26.01
C PRO A 17 8.45 -29.43 27.44
N VAL A 18 7.35 -30.10 27.80
CA VAL A 18 7.18 -31.20 28.79
C VAL A 18 5.70 -31.22 29.18
N LEU A 19 4.96 -32.28 28.80
CA LEU A 19 3.50 -32.43 28.83
C LEU A 19 2.73 -31.31 28.09
N HIS A 20 1.95 -31.65 27.07
CA HIS A 20 1.11 -30.70 26.34
C HIS A 20 -0.06 -30.23 27.21
N THR A 21 0.18 -29.29 28.13
CA THR A 21 -0.87 -28.52 28.78
C THR A 21 -1.19 -27.30 27.93
N PHE A 22 -2.43 -27.20 27.46
CA PHE A 22 -2.91 -26.06 26.69
C PHE A 22 -3.48 -25.03 27.66
N TYR A 23 -3.02 -23.79 27.57
CA TYR A 23 -3.55 -22.68 28.37
C TYR A 23 -4.34 -21.73 27.48
N LEU A 24 -5.53 -21.34 27.93
CA LEU A 24 -6.34 -20.37 27.21
C LEU A 24 -6.27 -19.00 27.88
N HIS A 25 -6.08 -17.96 27.07
CA HIS A 25 -6.30 -16.59 27.48
C HIS A 25 -7.80 -16.28 27.47
N ASN A 26 -8.41 -16.37 28.63
CA ASN A 26 -9.83 -16.09 28.83
C ASN A 26 -10.10 -14.68 29.38
N HIS A 27 -9.07 -13.98 29.88
CA HIS A 27 -9.18 -12.61 30.35
C HIS A 27 -8.43 -11.64 29.44
N LEU A 28 -9.10 -10.57 29.00
CA LEU A 28 -8.48 -9.48 28.24
C LEU A 28 -8.46 -8.20 29.08
N SER A 29 -7.27 -7.75 29.44
CA SER A 29 -7.09 -6.46 30.11
C SER A 29 -6.85 -5.37 29.08
N PHE A 30 -7.87 -4.54 28.85
CA PHE A 30 -7.80 -3.36 28.00
C PHE A 30 -7.26 -2.17 28.80
N ILE A 31 -6.16 -1.60 28.34
CA ILE A 31 -5.60 -0.36 28.85
C ILE A 31 -5.83 0.70 27.78
N ILE A 32 -6.72 1.65 28.07
CA ILE A 32 -7.08 2.72 27.14
C ILE A 32 -6.37 3.99 27.58
N TYR A 33 -5.48 4.45 26.71
CA TYR A 33 -4.75 5.69 26.87
C TYR A 33 -5.54 6.84 26.26
N TYR A 34 -5.83 7.85 27.07
CA TYR A 34 -6.54 9.04 26.61
C TYR A 34 -5.69 10.29 26.82
N HIS A 35 -5.84 11.25 25.91
CA HIS A 35 -5.18 12.55 25.97
C HIS A 35 -6.21 13.62 26.35
N LYS A 36 -5.85 14.46 27.32
CA LYS A 36 -6.63 15.65 27.71
C LYS A 36 -6.13 16.84 26.91
N GLU A 37 -6.95 17.36 26.01
CA GLU A 37 -6.63 18.60 25.29
C GLU A 37 -6.85 19.78 26.26
N LYS A 38 -5.79 20.56 26.50
CA LYS A 38 -5.90 21.81 27.26
C LYS A 38 -6.53 22.86 26.35
N LEU A 39 -7.81 23.10 26.51
CA LEU A 39 -8.48 24.25 25.89
C LEU A 39 -8.22 25.51 26.73
N GLU A 40 -8.34 26.68 26.12
CA GLU A 40 -8.22 27.97 26.80
C GLU A 40 -9.27 28.07 27.94
N GLU A 41 -8.97 28.88 28.97
CA GLU A 41 -9.76 28.99 30.20
C GLU A 41 -11.26 29.24 29.91
N GLY A 42 -12.08 28.19 29.96
CA GLY A 42 -13.53 28.27 29.83
C GLY A 42 -14.22 27.16 29.03
N GLU A 43 -13.49 26.33 28.27
CA GLU A 43 -14.09 25.23 27.47
C GLU A 43 -13.85 23.84 28.08
N GLU A 44 -14.83 22.94 27.95
CA GLU A 44 -14.78 21.57 28.49
C GLU A 44 -13.64 20.76 27.87
N HIS A 45 -12.88 20.05 28.71
CA HIS A 45 -11.80 19.17 28.24
C HIS A 45 -12.31 18.08 27.30
N ASN A 46 -11.90 18.15 26.03
CA ASN A 46 -12.13 17.06 25.08
C ASN A 46 -11.16 15.89 25.37
N TYR A 47 -11.73 14.74 25.68
CA TYR A 47 -11.00 13.48 25.87
C TYR A 47 -10.89 12.74 24.55
N ARG A 48 -9.66 12.48 24.08
CA ARG A 48 -9.43 11.69 22.86
C ARG A 48 -8.62 10.44 23.19
N VAL A 49 -9.11 9.29 22.74
CA VAL A 49 -8.38 8.02 22.87
C VAL A 49 -7.21 8.01 21.89
N VAL A 50 -5.99 7.83 22.37
CA VAL A 50 -4.78 7.91 21.53
C VAL A 50 -4.15 6.55 21.29
N ARG A 51 -4.23 5.64 22.25
CA ARG A 51 -3.65 4.30 22.19
C ARG A 51 -4.53 3.32 22.97
N PHE A 52 -4.59 2.08 22.53
CA PHE A 52 -5.14 0.99 23.32
C PHE A 52 -4.11 -0.13 23.37
N GLU A 53 -4.00 -0.77 24.52
CA GLU A 53 -3.16 -1.94 24.73
C GLU A 53 -4.02 -3.05 25.30
N VAL A 54 -3.79 -4.27 24.82
CA VAL A 54 -4.54 -5.45 25.26
C VAL A 54 -3.53 -6.43 25.83
N VAL A 55 -3.62 -6.67 27.14
CA VAL A 55 -2.80 -7.65 27.82
C VAL A 55 -3.64 -8.92 28.02
N PRO A 56 -3.36 -10.01 27.28
CA PRO A 56 -4.05 -11.27 27.48
C PRO A 56 -3.59 -11.94 28.78
N GLN A 57 -4.53 -12.45 29.55
CA GLN A 57 -4.28 -13.15 30.80
C GLN A 57 -5.09 -14.45 30.84
N SER A 58 -4.56 -15.44 31.54
CA SER A 58 -5.24 -16.71 31.80
C SER A 58 -5.59 -16.78 33.28
N VAL A 59 -6.88 -16.90 33.58
CA VAL A 59 -7.41 -16.88 34.95
C VAL A 59 -8.29 -18.11 35.13
N LYS A 60 -7.99 -18.94 36.13
CA LYS A 60 -8.85 -20.08 36.46
C LYS A 60 -10.26 -19.65 36.86
N VAL A 61 -11.25 -20.44 36.44
CA VAL A 61 -12.67 -20.18 36.73
C VAL A 61 -12.95 -20.16 38.24
N GLU A 62 -12.23 -20.97 39.03
CA GLU A 62 -12.38 -21.04 40.50
C GLU A 62 -11.95 -19.75 41.22
N ASP A 63 -11.03 -19.00 40.62
CA ASP A 63 -10.52 -17.74 41.18
C ASP A 63 -11.41 -16.53 40.84
N LEU A 64 -12.43 -16.72 39.98
CA LEU A 64 -13.37 -15.69 39.55
C LEU A 64 -14.56 -15.59 40.52
N LYS A 65 -14.53 -14.61 41.41
CA LYS A 65 -15.70 -14.27 42.24
C LYS A 65 -16.67 -13.42 41.44
N VAL A 66 -17.79 -14.02 41.04
CA VAL A 66 -18.92 -13.34 40.40
C VAL A 66 -19.75 -12.65 41.48
N ALA A 67 -19.81 -11.32 41.48
CA ALA A 67 -20.75 -10.60 42.33
C ALA A 67 -22.12 -10.47 41.63
N ASP A 68 -23.20 -10.39 42.41
CA ASP A 68 -24.61 -10.47 42.00
C ASP A 68 -25.09 -9.44 40.95
N LYS A 69 -24.23 -8.53 40.48
CA LYS A 69 -24.56 -7.47 39.51
C LYS A 69 -23.78 -7.56 38.19
N GLY A 70 -23.23 -8.74 37.86
CA GLY A 70 -22.46 -8.93 36.63
C GLY A 70 -21.08 -8.25 36.64
N SER A 71 -20.61 -7.82 37.82
CA SER A 71 -19.25 -7.37 38.06
C SER A 71 -18.43 -8.52 38.64
N CYS A 72 -17.34 -8.91 37.99
CA CYS A 72 -16.39 -9.90 38.49
C CYS A 72 -15.22 -9.19 39.17
N THR A 73 -14.86 -9.61 40.38
CA THR A 73 -13.61 -9.16 41.02
C THR A 73 -12.52 -10.16 40.69
N LEU A 74 -11.49 -9.71 39.96
CA LEU A 74 -10.31 -10.52 39.66
C LEU A 74 -9.40 -10.55 40.90
N PRO A 75 -8.75 -11.69 41.21
CA PRO A 75 -7.61 -11.70 42.11
C PRO A 75 -6.50 -10.81 41.55
N GLU A 76 -5.67 -10.23 42.41
CA GLU A 76 -4.45 -9.55 41.96
C GLU A 76 -3.66 -10.50 41.04
N ALA A 77 -3.29 -10.00 39.85
CA ALA A 77 -2.76 -10.76 38.71
C ALA A 77 -1.51 -11.61 39.01
N THR A 78 -0.93 -11.47 40.18
CA THR A 78 0.25 -12.20 40.66
C THR A 78 -0.08 -13.60 41.20
N ASN A 79 -1.34 -13.93 41.49
CA ASN A 79 -1.72 -15.17 42.20
C ASN A 79 -2.69 -16.10 41.46
N SER A 80 -3.19 -15.76 40.28
CA SER A 80 -4.12 -16.63 39.54
C SER A 80 -3.36 -17.71 38.77
N ALA A 81 -3.67 -18.97 39.02
CA ALA A 81 -3.11 -20.04 38.21
C ALA A 81 -3.71 -20.00 36.78
N PRO A 82 -2.94 -20.37 35.74
CA PRO A 82 -3.43 -20.35 34.37
C PRO A 82 -4.52 -21.43 34.15
N GLN A 83 -5.52 -21.11 33.33
CA GLN A 83 -6.60 -22.02 32.98
C GLN A 83 -6.11 -23.04 31.97
N GLU A 84 -5.94 -24.28 32.42
CA GLU A 84 -5.64 -25.43 31.59
C GLU A 84 -6.90 -25.90 30.85
N ILE A 85 -6.72 -26.36 29.61
CA ILE A 85 -7.74 -27.00 28.78
C ILE A 85 -7.35 -28.45 28.56
N ASP A 86 -8.27 -29.36 28.90
CA ASP A 86 -8.18 -30.77 28.54
C ASP A 86 -8.90 -31.01 27.20
N PRO A 87 -8.21 -31.41 26.12
CA PRO A 87 -8.83 -31.65 24.81
C PRO A 87 -9.83 -32.82 24.80
N SER A 88 -9.90 -33.63 25.86
CA SER A 88 -10.76 -34.82 25.94
C SER A 88 -12.11 -34.58 26.61
N LYS A 89 -12.33 -33.38 27.18
CA LYS A 89 -13.52 -33.03 27.96
C LYS A 89 -14.13 -31.71 27.50
N ASP A 90 -15.43 -31.54 27.76
CA ASP A 90 -16.07 -30.24 27.64
C ASP A 90 -15.53 -29.32 28.75
N ASN A 91 -14.85 -28.25 28.34
CA ASN A 91 -14.27 -27.27 29.27
C ASN A 91 -15.23 -26.07 29.35
N GLU A 92 -15.80 -25.81 30.53
CA GLU A 92 -16.53 -24.56 30.77
C GLU A 92 -15.54 -23.41 30.97
N VAL A 93 -15.55 -22.45 30.05
CA VAL A 93 -14.64 -21.30 30.09
C VAL A 93 -15.43 -20.00 30.16
N LEU A 94 -15.13 -19.19 31.18
CA LEU A 94 -15.67 -17.85 31.32
C LEU A 94 -14.74 -16.83 30.68
N PHE A 95 -15.23 -16.11 29.67
CA PHE A 95 -14.52 -14.97 29.08
C PHE A 95 -14.82 -13.70 29.85
N THR A 96 -13.77 -13.00 30.28
CA THR A 96 -13.90 -11.75 31.03
C THR A 96 -13.01 -10.68 30.43
N TYR A 97 -13.36 -9.42 30.66
CA TYR A 97 -12.54 -8.29 30.27
C TYR A 97 -12.47 -7.29 31.42
N SER A 98 -11.34 -6.58 31.50
CA SER A 98 -11.17 -5.42 32.38
C SER A 98 -10.78 -4.22 31.55
N VAL A 99 -11.22 -3.03 31.96
CA VAL A 99 -10.90 -1.77 31.28
C VAL A 99 -10.26 -0.84 32.28
N ARG A 100 -9.05 -0.37 31.96
CA ARG A 100 -8.29 0.60 32.74
C ARG A 100 -8.05 1.83 31.87
N TRP A 101 -8.26 3.02 32.43
CA TRP A 101 -8.07 4.28 31.73
C TRP A 101 -6.83 4.98 32.28
N GLU A 102 -5.87 5.26 31.41
CA GLU A 102 -4.61 5.92 31.77
C GLU A 102 -4.45 7.22 30.96
N GLU A 103 -4.01 8.29 31.64
CA GLU A 103 -3.74 9.56 30.96
C GLU A 103 -2.40 9.49 30.22
N SER A 104 -2.38 9.91 28.95
CA SER A 104 -1.19 9.94 28.11
C SER A 104 -0.86 11.35 27.64
N GLN A 105 0.45 11.64 27.58
CA GLN A 105 0.99 12.90 27.06
C GLN A 105 1.07 12.92 25.53
N VAL A 106 0.77 11.81 24.84
CA VAL A 106 0.82 11.71 23.38
C VAL A 106 -0.34 12.50 22.77
N LYS A 107 -0.02 13.45 21.89
CA LYS A 107 -1.04 14.21 21.16
C LYS A 107 -1.72 13.33 20.11
N TRP A 108 -2.98 13.64 19.80
CA TRP A 108 -3.74 12.91 18.77
C TRP A 108 -3.02 12.85 17.42
N ALA A 109 -2.33 13.93 17.00
CA ALA A 109 -1.64 13.99 15.72
C ALA A 109 -0.49 12.98 15.58
N SER A 110 0.26 12.73 16.66
CA SER A 110 1.44 11.85 16.69
C SER A 110 1.11 10.42 17.13
N ARG A 111 -0.17 10.06 17.24
CA ARG A 111 -0.60 8.76 17.79
C ARG A 111 -0.09 7.55 17.02
N TRP A 112 0.13 7.71 15.72
CA TRP A 112 0.63 6.63 14.86
C TRP A 112 2.15 6.49 14.89
N ASP A 113 2.87 7.51 15.39
CA ASP A 113 4.33 7.51 15.36
C ASP A 113 4.89 6.34 16.16
N THR A 114 4.26 5.96 17.29
CA THR A 114 4.63 4.80 18.09
C THR A 114 4.50 3.46 17.34
N TYR A 115 3.52 3.34 16.43
CA TYR A 115 3.36 2.14 15.60
C TYR A 115 4.25 2.15 14.35
N LEU A 116 4.63 3.35 13.88
CA LEU A 116 5.48 3.56 12.71
C LEU A 116 6.97 3.56 13.05
N THR A 117 7.35 3.71 14.32
CA THR A 117 8.70 3.39 14.81
C THR A 117 8.93 1.88 14.76
N MET A 118 9.05 1.35 13.55
CA MET A 118 9.47 -0.03 13.31
C MET A 118 10.94 -0.17 13.69
N SER A 119 11.24 -1.14 14.54
CA SER A 119 12.60 -1.52 14.96
C SER A 119 13.41 -2.23 13.86
N ASP A 120 12.86 -2.42 12.66
CA ASP A 120 13.43 -3.22 11.56
C ASP A 120 13.88 -2.41 10.33
N VAL A 121 14.24 -1.13 10.49
CA VAL A 121 14.79 -0.30 9.39
C VAL A 121 15.94 -1.00 8.67
N GLN A 122 16.74 -1.80 9.39
CA GLN A 122 17.88 -2.53 8.87
C GLN A 122 17.53 -3.58 7.79
N ILE A 123 16.36 -4.22 7.87
CA ILE A 123 15.95 -5.25 6.89
C ILE A 123 15.39 -4.60 5.62
N HIS A 124 14.73 -3.44 5.74
CA HIS A 124 14.08 -2.77 4.61
C HIS A 124 15.07 -2.18 3.60
N TRP A 125 16.13 -1.48 4.04
CA TRP A 125 17.08 -0.88 3.11
C TRP A 125 17.88 -1.93 2.34
N PHE A 126 18.15 -3.09 2.94
CA PHE A 126 18.82 -4.21 2.27
C PHE A 126 17.99 -4.74 1.09
N SER A 127 16.67 -4.89 1.27
CA SER A 127 15.76 -5.30 0.19
C SER A 127 15.71 -4.28 -0.97
N ILE A 128 15.79 -2.99 -0.65
CA ILE A 128 15.85 -1.91 -1.66
C ILE A 128 17.15 -2.02 -2.47
N VAL A 129 18.30 -2.15 -1.79
CA VAL A 129 19.60 -2.28 -2.47
C VAL A 129 19.62 -3.53 -3.35
N ASN A 130 19.15 -4.67 -2.84
CA ASN A 130 19.08 -5.90 -3.61
C ASN A 130 18.24 -5.75 -4.88
N SER A 131 17.08 -5.11 -4.78
CA SER A 131 16.19 -4.88 -5.92
C SER A 131 16.82 -3.93 -6.95
N VAL A 132 17.50 -2.87 -6.50
CA VAL A 132 18.22 -1.93 -7.37
C VAL A 132 19.34 -2.64 -8.14
N VAL A 133 20.15 -3.47 -7.47
CA VAL A 133 21.24 -4.23 -8.10
C VAL A 133 20.69 -5.16 -9.18
N VAL A 134 19.62 -5.91 -8.90
CA VAL A 134 18.99 -6.80 -9.87
C VAL A 134 18.48 -6.02 -11.10
N VAL A 135 17.82 -4.88 -10.91
CA VAL A 135 17.32 -4.05 -12.02
C VAL A 135 18.46 -3.53 -12.89
N PHE A 136 19.54 -3.00 -12.29
CA PHE A 136 20.70 -2.53 -13.05
C PHE A 136 21.39 -3.67 -13.80
N PHE A 137 21.53 -4.84 -13.17
CA PHE A 137 22.13 -6.01 -13.80
C PHE A 137 21.31 -6.51 -14.99
N LEU A 138 19.99 -6.66 -14.83
CA LEU A 138 19.08 -7.05 -15.91
C LEU A 138 19.07 -6.02 -17.05
N SER A 139 19.04 -4.73 -16.72
CA SER A 139 19.14 -3.64 -17.71
C SER A 139 20.46 -3.67 -18.47
N GLY A 140 21.58 -3.96 -17.77
CA GLY A 140 22.91 -4.09 -18.36
C GLY A 140 23.01 -5.27 -19.34
N ILE A 141 22.50 -6.45 -18.95
CA ILE A 141 22.44 -7.62 -19.83
C ILE A 141 21.58 -7.32 -21.07
N LEU A 142 20.38 -6.77 -20.88
CA LEU A 142 19.50 -6.40 -21.98
C LEU A 142 20.18 -5.41 -22.94
N SER A 143 20.84 -4.38 -22.39
CA SER A 143 21.60 -3.41 -23.18
C SER A 143 22.76 -4.06 -23.94
N MET A 144 23.51 -4.98 -23.31
CA MET A 144 24.58 -5.73 -23.97
C MET A 144 24.03 -6.57 -25.13
N ILE A 145 22.90 -7.28 -24.94
CA ILE A 145 22.25 -8.06 -25.99
C ILE A 145 21.85 -7.14 -27.14
N ILE A 146 21.16 -6.03 -26.86
CA ILE A 146 20.74 -5.06 -27.88
C ILE A 146 21.95 -4.51 -28.64
N ILE A 147 22.99 -4.05 -27.94
CA ILE A 147 24.20 -3.50 -28.59
C ILE A 147 24.90 -4.57 -29.42
N ARG A 148 24.97 -5.82 -28.94
CA ARG A 148 25.61 -6.92 -29.65
C ARG A 148 24.83 -7.28 -30.92
N THR A 149 23.50 -7.32 -30.85
CA THR A 149 22.64 -7.54 -32.01
C THR A 149 22.79 -6.39 -33.00
N LEU A 150 22.70 -5.13 -32.55
CA LEU A 150 22.88 -3.96 -33.42
C LEU A 150 24.24 -3.93 -34.09
N ARG A 151 25.33 -4.21 -33.36
CA ARG A 151 26.68 -4.28 -33.95
C ARG A 151 26.81 -5.40 -34.96
N LYS A 152 26.22 -6.57 -34.69
CA LYS A 152 26.23 -7.70 -35.62
C LYS A 152 25.44 -7.37 -36.89
N ASP A 153 24.26 -6.77 -36.73
CA ASP A 153 23.42 -6.37 -37.85
C ASP A 153 24.15 -5.34 -38.72
N ILE A 154 24.68 -4.27 -38.14
CA ILE A 154 25.50 -3.26 -38.86
C ILE A 154 26.68 -3.91 -39.60
N ALA A 155 27.39 -4.84 -38.95
CA ALA A 155 28.53 -5.52 -39.57
C ALA A 155 28.15 -6.54 -40.66
N ASN A 156 26.89 -6.99 -40.70
CA ASN A 156 26.36 -7.81 -41.77
C ASN A 156 25.92 -6.95 -42.96
N TYR A 157 25.21 -5.84 -42.70
CA TYR A 157 24.86 -4.85 -43.72
C TYR A 157 26.10 -4.32 -44.46
N ASN A 158 27.15 -3.93 -43.73
CA ASN A 158 28.38 -3.43 -44.35
C ASN A 158 29.15 -4.48 -45.17
N ARG A 159 28.88 -5.78 -44.99
CA ARG A 159 29.48 -6.85 -45.81
C ARG A 159 28.69 -7.12 -47.09
N GLU A 160 27.39 -6.84 -47.07
CA GLU A 160 26.52 -6.97 -48.23
C GLU A 160 26.72 -5.78 -49.20
N ASP A 161 27.02 -4.58 -48.68
CA ASP A 161 27.39 -3.39 -49.48
C ASP A 161 28.60 -3.63 -50.43
N ASP A 162 29.62 -4.41 -50.02
CA ASP A 162 30.80 -4.72 -50.86
C ASP A 162 30.47 -5.61 -52.09
N ILE A 163 29.29 -6.24 -52.13
CA ILE A 163 28.84 -7.15 -53.20
C ILE A 163 27.78 -6.47 -54.10
N GLU A 164 27.18 -5.36 -53.63
CA GLU A 164 25.97 -4.74 -54.19
C GLU A 164 26.16 -3.32 -54.76
N ASP A 165 27.38 -2.91 -55.12
CA ASP A 165 27.64 -1.64 -55.85
C ASP A 165 26.89 -1.52 -57.21
N THR A 166 26.11 -2.54 -57.61
CA THR A 166 25.28 -2.53 -58.82
C THR A 166 23.77 -2.69 -58.57
N MET A 167 23.28 -2.83 -57.33
CA MET A 167 21.85 -3.08 -57.06
C MET A 167 21.31 -2.26 -55.87
N GLU A 168 21.10 -0.96 -56.13
CA GLU A 168 20.00 -0.15 -55.58
C GLU A 168 19.78 -0.07 -54.04
N GLU A 169 20.21 1.05 -53.43
CA GLU A 169 19.47 1.76 -52.35
C GLU A 169 19.01 0.97 -51.09
N SER A 170 19.69 -0.10 -50.69
CA SER A 170 19.20 -0.98 -49.62
C SER A 170 19.36 -0.41 -48.19
N GLY A 171 18.24 -0.29 -47.47
CA GLY A 171 18.19 -0.31 -46.00
C GLY A 171 18.33 1.03 -45.26
N TRP A 172 19.52 1.33 -44.73
CA TRP A 172 19.71 2.34 -43.66
C TRP A 172 19.45 3.79 -44.08
N LYS A 173 19.69 4.13 -45.35
CA LYS A 173 19.41 5.47 -45.89
C LYS A 173 17.91 5.76 -45.98
N ASN A 174 17.09 4.72 -46.22
CA ASN A 174 15.63 4.79 -46.19
C ASN A 174 15.06 4.67 -44.75
N VAL A 175 15.81 4.09 -43.80
CA VAL A 175 15.43 4.06 -42.37
C VAL A 175 15.35 5.45 -41.75
N HIS A 176 16.17 6.42 -42.17
CA HIS A 176 15.99 7.82 -41.75
C HIS A 176 14.58 8.34 -42.12
N GLY A 177 14.01 7.90 -43.25
CA GLY A 177 12.63 8.23 -43.66
C GLY A 177 11.56 7.48 -42.86
N ASP A 178 11.84 6.24 -42.46
CA ASP A 178 10.89 5.41 -41.69
C ASP A 178 10.88 5.68 -40.19
N VAL A 179 11.97 6.19 -39.60
CA VAL A 179 12.01 6.68 -38.21
C VAL A 179 11.02 7.83 -37.98
N PHE A 180 10.76 8.64 -39.01
CA PHE A 180 9.77 9.73 -38.96
C PHE A 180 8.39 9.33 -39.51
N ARG A 181 8.18 8.05 -39.86
CA ARG A 181 6.86 7.59 -40.28
C ARG A 181 5.94 7.56 -39.06
N PRO A 182 4.76 8.19 -39.12
CA PRO A 182 3.84 8.13 -38.00
C PRO A 182 3.42 6.67 -37.77
N PRO A 183 3.42 6.19 -36.52
CA PRO A 183 2.98 4.84 -36.19
C PRO A 183 1.49 4.70 -36.54
N GLN A 184 1.00 3.46 -36.69
CA GLN A 184 -0.40 3.19 -37.03
C GLN A 184 -1.40 3.83 -36.04
N TYR A 185 -1.02 3.96 -34.76
CA TYR A 185 -1.83 4.52 -33.69
C TYR A 185 -1.11 5.66 -32.94
N PRO A 186 -0.90 6.84 -33.57
CA PRO A 186 -0.12 7.92 -32.98
C PRO A 186 -0.85 8.59 -31.80
N MET A 187 -2.19 8.50 -31.79
CA MET A 187 -3.03 9.05 -30.73
C MET A 187 -2.82 8.32 -29.40
N ILE A 188 -2.95 6.99 -29.40
CA ILE A 188 -2.80 6.15 -28.20
C ILE A 188 -1.38 6.27 -27.64
N LEU A 189 -0.37 6.22 -28.52
CA LEU A 189 1.04 6.38 -28.12
C LEU A 189 1.28 7.73 -27.44
N SER A 190 0.81 8.82 -28.04
CA SER A 190 0.96 10.17 -27.48
C SER A 190 0.24 10.33 -26.14
N SER A 191 -0.96 9.74 -26.00
CA SER A 191 -1.75 9.77 -24.78
C SER A 191 -1.15 8.93 -23.66
N LEU A 192 -0.59 7.76 -23.98
CA LEU A 192 0.10 6.90 -23.01
C LEU A 192 1.38 7.56 -22.49
N LEU A 193 2.18 8.15 -23.38
CA LEU A 193 3.38 8.88 -22.98
C LEU A 193 3.04 10.08 -22.09
N GLY A 194 2.06 10.90 -22.48
CA GLY A 194 1.63 12.04 -21.67
C GLY A 194 1.13 11.64 -20.29
N SER A 195 0.33 10.58 -20.20
CA SER A 195 -0.14 10.02 -18.93
C SER A 195 1.03 9.51 -18.08
N GLY A 196 2.02 8.85 -18.70
CA GLY A 196 3.21 8.37 -18.00
C GLY A 196 4.04 9.51 -17.39
N ILE A 197 4.26 10.59 -18.15
CA ILE A 197 4.98 11.78 -17.66
C ILE A 197 4.18 12.46 -16.54
N GLN A 198 2.85 12.59 -16.70
CA GLN A 198 1.98 13.15 -15.67
C GLN A 198 2.08 12.38 -14.35
N LEU A 199 2.03 11.05 -14.39
CA LEU A 199 2.16 10.20 -13.21
C LEU A 199 3.55 10.26 -12.61
N PHE A 200 4.59 10.25 -13.43
CA PHE A 200 5.97 10.35 -12.97
C PHE A 200 6.22 11.65 -12.19
N CYS A 201 5.81 12.79 -12.74
CA CYS A 201 5.93 14.08 -12.05
C CYS A 201 5.07 14.13 -10.78
N MET A 202 3.85 13.59 -10.81
CA MET A 202 2.98 13.50 -9.63
C MET A 202 3.66 12.69 -8.52
N ILE A 203 4.17 11.49 -8.83
CA ILE A 203 4.82 10.61 -7.85
C ILE A 203 6.05 11.29 -7.25
N LEU A 204 6.88 11.94 -8.06
CA LEU A 204 8.05 12.67 -7.55
C LEU A 204 7.67 13.77 -6.56
N ILE A 205 6.62 14.54 -6.85
CA ILE A 205 6.15 15.61 -5.94
C ILE A 205 5.53 15.00 -4.68
N VAL A 206 4.73 13.96 -4.79
CA VAL A 206 4.15 13.26 -3.63
C VAL A 206 5.26 12.72 -2.72
N ILE A 207 6.30 12.10 -3.28
CA ILE A 207 7.45 11.62 -2.51
C ILE A 207 8.16 12.79 -1.81
N PHE A 208 8.40 13.90 -2.52
CA PHE A 208 9.02 15.08 -1.93
C PHE A 208 8.21 15.64 -0.75
N VAL A 209 6.89 15.80 -0.93
CA VAL A 209 5.99 16.29 0.11
C VAL A 209 5.88 15.29 1.29
N ALA A 210 5.94 13.98 1.00
CA ALA A 210 5.99 12.94 2.02
C ALA A 210 7.30 12.98 2.83
N MET A 211 8.45 13.22 2.18
CA MET A 211 9.74 13.40 2.86
C MET A 211 9.75 14.61 3.80
N LEU A 212 9.00 15.67 3.49
CA LEU A 212 8.81 16.83 4.39
C LEU A 212 7.91 16.53 5.59
N GLY A 213 7.36 15.31 5.71
CA GLY A 213 6.50 14.89 6.82
C GLY A 213 5.07 15.43 6.77
N MET A 214 4.71 16.19 5.73
CA MET A 214 3.37 16.81 5.61
C MET A 214 2.28 15.80 5.25
N LEU A 215 2.66 14.64 4.71
CA LEU A 215 1.78 13.57 4.27
C LEU A 215 2.04 12.31 5.10
N SER A 216 1.59 12.32 6.36
CA SER A 216 1.66 11.13 7.22
C SER A 216 0.55 10.12 6.87
N PRO A 217 0.85 8.81 6.79
CA PRO A 217 -0.14 7.73 6.62
C PRO A 217 -1.27 7.74 7.66
N SER A 218 -1.05 8.42 8.78
CA SER A 218 -2.00 8.72 9.86
C SER A 218 -3.33 9.33 9.37
N SER A 219 -3.28 10.11 8.30
CA SER A 219 -4.43 10.83 7.75
C SER A 219 -5.08 10.04 6.61
N ARG A 220 -5.98 9.10 6.95
CA ARG A 220 -6.63 8.12 6.04
C ARG A 220 -7.42 8.68 4.83
N GLY A 221 -7.34 9.97 4.54
CA GLY A 221 -7.88 10.59 3.33
C GLY A 221 -7.02 11.69 2.73
N ALA A 222 -6.12 12.31 3.49
CA ALA A 222 -5.34 13.46 3.02
C ALA A 222 -4.35 13.07 1.91
N LEU A 223 -3.78 11.86 1.99
CA LEU A 223 -2.94 11.30 0.94
C LEU A 223 -3.69 11.19 -0.39
N MET A 224 -4.91 10.66 -0.35
CA MET A 224 -5.73 10.46 -1.54
C MET A 224 -6.17 11.79 -2.14
N THR A 225 -6.68 12.72 -1.33
CA THR A 225 -7.10 14.05 -1.79
C THR A 225 -5.93 14.86 -2.36
N THR A 226 -4.76 14.81 -1.71
CA THR A 226 -3.55 15.49 -2.19
C THR A 226 -3.07 14.89 -3.50
N SER A 227 -3.08 13.56 -3.62
CA SER A 227 -2.72 12.87 -4.86
C SER A 227 -3.66 13.24 -6.01
N CYS A 228 -4.98 13.29 -5.76
CA CYS A 228 -5.95 13.73 -6.76
C CYS A 228 -5.72 15.18 -7.20
N PHE A 229 -5.47 16.09 -6.24
CA PHE A 229 -5.18 17.49 -6.53
C PHE A 229 -3.91 17.66 -7.37
N LEU A 230 -2.83 16.98 -6.98
CA LEU A 230 -1.56 16.99 -7.71
C LEU A 230 -1.71 16.37 -9.09
N PHE A 231 -2.49 15.30 -9.23
CA PHE A 231 -2.78 14.68 -10.53
C PHE A 231 -3.45 15.66 -11.48
N MET A 232 -4.44 16.44 -11.02
CA MET A 232 -5.10 17.47 -11.83
C MET A 232 -4.13 18.55 -12.29
N PHE A 233 -3.25 19.04 -11.41
CA PHE A 233 -2.27 20.06 -11.74
C PHE A 233 -1.20 19.55 -12.73
N MET A 234 -0.76 18.30 -12.56
CA MET A 234 0.20 17.65 -13.46
C MET A 234 -0.38 17.35 -14.85
N GLY A 235 -1.70 17.45 -15.04
CA GLY A 235 -2.36 17.33 -16.34
C GLY A 235 -1.85 18.33 -17.38
N VAL A 236 -1.36 19.51 -16.96
CA VAL A 236 -0.75 20.49 -17.86
C VAL A 236 0.52 19.93 -18.51
N PHE A 237 1.39 19.31 -17.71
CA PHE A 237 2.62 18.69 -18.20
C PHE A 237 2.31 17.49 -19.10
N GLY A 238 1.40 16.60 -18.65
CA GLY A 238 0.97 15.45 -19.45
C GLY A 238 0.39 15.85 -20.81
N GLY A 239 -0.50 16.86 -20.82
CA GLY A 239 -1.10 17.41 -22.03
C GLY A 239 -0.09 18.10 -22.96
N TYR A 240 0.88 18.83 -22.41
CA TYR A 240 1.94 19.47 -23.19
C TYR A 240 2.80 18.44 -23.94
N PHE A 241 3.32 17.43 -23.23
CA PHE A 241 4.17 16.40 -23.84
C PHE A 241 3.38 15.51 -24.81
N ALA A 242 2.15 15.11 -24.46
CA ALA A 242 1.27 14.39 -25.39
C ALA A 242 0.99 15.19 -26.65
N GLY A 243 0.63 16.47 -26.52
CA GLY A 243 0.33 17.35 -27.65
C GLY A 243 1.55 17.61 -28.54
N ARG A 244 2.73 17.80 -27.93
CA ARG A 244 3.99 17.96 -28.66
C ARG A 244 4.32 16.70 -29.46
N LEU A 245 4.25 15.52 -28.85
CA LEU A 245 4.49 14.25 -29.54
C LEU A 245 3.42 13.99 -30.63
N TYR A 246 2.15 14.27 -30.35
CA TYR A 246 1.08 14.08 -31.33
C TYR A 246 1.30 14.95 -32.58
N ARG A 247 1.81 16.18 -32.39
CA ARG A 247 2.13 17.10 -33.48
C ARG A 247 3.38 16.68 -34.26
N THR A 248 4.41 16.14 -33.60
CA THR A 248 5.60 15.61 -34.31
C THR A 248 5.27 14.37 -35.12
N LEU A 249 4.29 13.57 -34.69
CA LEU A 249 3.76 12.42 -35.44
C LEU A 249 2.74 12.81 -36.53
N LYS A 250 2.74 14.06 -37.02
CA LYS A 250 1.84 14.57 -38.07
C LYS A 250 0.34 14.35 -37.76
N GLY A 251 -0.04 14.31 -36.48
CA GLY A 251 -1.42 14.17 -36.05
C GLY A 251 -2.22 15.45 -36.25
N HIS A 252 -3.25 15.42 -37.11
CA HIS A 252 -4.10 16.59 -37.39
C HIS A 252 -5.27 16.76 -36.41
N ARG A 253 -5.74 15.67 -35.78
CA ARG A 253 -6.97 15.66 -34.96
C ARG A 253 -6.69 15.94 -33.48
N TRP A 254 -6.13 17.12 -33.19
CA TRP A 254 -5.67 17.51 -31.85
C TRP A 254 -6.77 17.46 -30.77
N LYS A 255 -8.02 17.79 -31.10
CA LYS A 255 -9.16 17.71 -30.16
C LYS A 255 -9.41 16.27 -29.68
N LYS A 256 -9.36 15.30 -30.60
CA LYS A 256 -9.53 13.88 -30.27
C LYS A 256 -8.33 13.34 -29.48
N GLY A 257 -7.13 13.79 -29.83
CA GLY A 257 -5.91 13.44 -29.08
C GLY A 257 -5.92 13.97 -27.64
N ALA A 258 -6.32 15.23 -27.45
CA ALA A 258 -6.46 15.83 -26.12
C ALA A 258 -7.50 15.11 -25.27
N PHE A 259 -8.67 14.79 -25.85
CA PHE A 259 -9.70 14.01 -25.16
C PHE A 259 -9.18 12.61 -24.78
N CYS A 260 -8.53 11.91 -25.71
CA CYS A 260 -7.94 10.60 -25.44
C CYS A 260 -6.92 10.65 -24.29
N THR A 261 -6.02 11.63 -24.26
CA THR A 261 -5.04 11.79 -23.18
C THR A 261 -5.70 12.04 -21.82
N ALA A 262 -6.79 12.81 -21.78
CA ALA A 262 -7.51 13.08 -20.54
C ALA A 262 -8.27 11.85 -20.01
N THR A 263 -8.84 11.02 -20.90
CA THR A 263 -9.72 9.90 -20.49
C THR A 263 -9.02 8.56 -20.40
N LEU A 264 -7.90 8.34 -21.10
CA LEU A 264 -7.26 7.01 -21.21
C LEU A 264 -6.86 6.46 -19.83
N TYR A 265 -6.10 7.23 -19.05
CA TYR A 265 -5.65 6.77 -17.73
C TYR A 265 -6.81 6.57 -16.73
N PRO A 266 -7.72 7.54 -16.53
CA PRO A 266 -8.88 7.33 -15.66
C PRO A 266 -9.77 6.17 -16.09
N ALA A 267 -9.96 5.94 -17.40
CA ALA A 267 -10.76 4.83 -17.91
C ALA A 267 -10.13 3.47 -17.60
N VAL A 268 -8.80 3.34 -17.71
CA VAL A 268 -8.08 2.11 -17.34
C VAL A 268 -8.21 1.84 -15.85
N VAL A 269 -7.99 2.86 -15.01
CA VAL A 269 -8.12 2.72 -13.55
C VAL A 269 -9.55 2.35 -13.17
N PHE A 270 -10.55 3.01 -13.75
CA PHE A 270 -11.96 2.70 -13.53
C PHE A 270 -12.30 1.27 -13.95
N CYS A 271 -11.82 0.80 -15.10
CA CYS A 271 -12.04 -0.55 -15.57
C CYS A 271 -11.46 -1.59 -14.60
N ILE A 272 -10.23 -1.37 -14.12
CA ILE A 272 -9.59 -2.24 -13.13
C ILE A 272 -10.38 -2.25 -11.82
N CYS A 273 -10.73 -1.08 -11.28
CA CYS A 273 -11.52 -0.96 -10.07
C CYS A 273 -12.88 -1.63 -10.20
N PHE A 274 -13.53 -1.49 -11.36
CA PHE A 274 -14.82 -2.12 -11.63
C PHE A 274 -14.70 -3.65 -11.64
N VAL A 275 -13.71 -4.20 -12.35
CA VAL A 275 -13.46 -5.66 -12.38
C VAL A 275 -13.16 -6.19 -10.98
N LEU A 276 -12.29 -5.51 -10.23
CA LEU A 276 -12.01 -5.88 -8.84
C LEU A 276 -13.26 -5.81 -7.96
N ASN A 277 -14.09 -4.78 -8.12
CA ASN A 277 -15.34 -4.63 -7.37
C ASN A 277 -16.32 -5.77 -7.70
N CYS A 278 -16.40 -6.20 -8.97
CA CYS A 278 -17.20 -7.37 -9.36
C CYS A 278 -16.74 -8.66 -8.68
N PHE A 279 -15.43 -8.88 -8.55
CA PHE A 279 -14.90 -10.04 -7.81
C PHE A 279 -15.26 -9.98 -6.33
N ILE A 280 -15.09 -8.83 -5.70
CA ILE A 280 -15.40 -8.63 -4.27
C ILE A 280 -16.89 -8.83 -3.99
N TRP A 281 -17.74 -8.36 -4.91
CA TRP A 281 -19.18 -8.56 -4.83
C TRP A 281 -19.58 -10.04 -4.95
N GLY A 282 -18.91 -10.81 -5.82
CA GLY A 282 -19.13 -12.25 -5.94
C GLY A 282 -18.79 -13.05 -4.67
N GLU A 283 -17.82 -12.58 -3.88
CA GLU A 283 -17.41 -13.20 -2.61
C GLU A 283 -18.26 -12.76 -1.40
N HIS A 284 -19.35 -12.02 -1.61
CA HIS A 284 -20.19 -11.45 -0.53
C HIS A 284 -19.39 -10.67 0.54
N SER A 285 -18.25 -10.10 0.16
CA SER A 285 -17.37 -9.42 1.10
C SER A 285 -17.89 -8.01 1.41
N SER A 286 -17.85 -7.62 2.70
CA SER A 286 -18.32 -6.32 3.19
C SER A 286 -17.49 -5.12 2.70
N GLY A 287 -16.43 -5.36 1.92
CA GLY A 287 -15.58 -4.34 1.30
C GLY A 287 -16.00 -3.94 -0.12
N ALA A 288 -17.09 -4.51 -0.66
CA ALA A 288 -17.63 -4.07 -1.94
C ALA A 288 -18.08 -2.60 -1.85
N VAL A 289 -17.67 -1.78 -2.81
CA VAL A 289 -18.16 -0.41 -2.92
C VAL A 289 -19.58 -0.52 -3.50
N SER A 290 -20.58 -0.26 -2.66
CA SER A 290 -22.02 -0.22 -3.00
C SER A 290 -22.40 1.09 -3.69
#